data_AF-A0AAD9KV63-F1
#
_entry.id   AF-A0AAD9KV63-F1
#
_cell.length_a   1.000
_cell.length_b   1.000
_cell.length_c   1.000
_cell.angle_alpha   90.00
_cell.angle_beta   90.00
_cell.angle_gamma   90.00
#
_symmetry.space_group_name_H-M   'P 1'
#
loop_
_entity.id
_entity.type
_entity.pdbx_description
1 polymer ?
#
loop_
_entity_poly.entity_id
_entity_poly.type
_entity_poly.pdbx_seq_one_letter_code
_entity_poly.pdbx_strand_id
1 'polypeptide(L)' 'MKDPDKNKEVFYNQLASVLSGIPHTDKLLLIGDFNARVGRDKDKWSLVMGKHGIGKCNSNGEFLLALSTEI' A
#
# COMPACT_ATOMS: atom_id res chain seq x y z
N MET A 1 -14.78 10.08 -19.04
CA MET A 1 -13.40 9.68 -18.67
C MET A 1 -13.47 9.09 -17.26
N LYS A 2 -13.06 7.83 -17.05
CA LYS A 2 -12.96 7.29 -15.69
C LYS A 2 -11.71 7.88 -15.05
N ASP A 3 -11.86 8.48 -13.88
CA ASP A 3 -10.72 8.97 -13.08
C ASP A 3 -9.87 7.76 -12.66
N PRO A 4 -8.61 7.66 -13.15
CA PRO A 4 -7.73 6.54 -12.81
C PRO A 4 -7.47 6.40 -11.31
N ASP A 5 -7.43 7.52 -10.57
CA ASP A 5 -7.12 7.48 -9.14
C ASP A 5 -8.34 7.03 -8.34
N LYS A 6 -9.56 7.38 -8.77
CA LYS A 6 -10.79 6.82 -8.19
C LYS A 6 -10.87 5.29 -8.35
N ASN A 7 -10.42 4.75 -9.49
CA ASN A 7 -10.40 3.29 -9.68
C ASN A 7 -9.37 2.62 -8.75
N LYS A 8 -8.22 3.24 -8.52
CA LYS A 8 -7.22 2.73 -7.56
C LYS A 8 -7.76 2.75 -6.15
N GLU A 9 -8.35 3.87 -5.73
CA GLU A 9 -8.96 4.03 -4.42
C GLU A 9 -9.99 2.91 -4.15
N VAL A 10 -10.88 2.65 -5.12
CA VAL A 10 -11.85 1.55 -5.01
C VAL A 10 -11.15 0.19 -4.84
N PHE A 11 -10.11 -0.09 -5.63
CA PHE A 11 -9.35 -1.34 -5.52
C PHE A 11 -8.68 -1.49 -4.15
N TYR A 12 -7.97 -0.47 -3.66
CA TYR A 12 -7.27 -0.53 -2.37
C TYR A 12 -8.24 -0.59 -1.18
N ASN A 13 -9.39 0.09 -1.25
CA ASN A 13 -10.44 0.00 -0.23
C ASN A 13 -11.06 -1.41 -0.18
N GLN A 14 -11.30 -2.02 -1.34
CA GLN A 14 -11.79 -3.41 -1.41
C GLN A 14 -10.75 -4.38 -0.87
N LEU A 15 -9.48 -4.18 -1.19
CA LEU A 15 -8.38 -4.99 -0.67
C LEU A 15 -8.29 -4.86 0.86
N ALA A 16 -8.31 -3.64 1.41
CA ALA A 16 -8.32 -3.39 2.85
C ALA A 16 -9.47 -4.12 3.55
N SER A 17 -10.67 -4.08 2.98
CA SER A 17 -11.84 -4.78 3.52
C SER A 17 -11.70 -6.30 3.53
N VAL A 18 -10.97 -6.89 2.58
CA VAL A 18 -10.69 -8.33 2.58
C VAL A 18 -9.65 -8.66 3.63
N LEU A 19 -8.60 -7.84 3.74
CA LEU A 19 -7.50 -8.06 4.69
C LEU A 19 -7.95 -7.88 6.15
N SER A 20 -8.88 -6.96 6.43
CA SER A 20 -9.42 -6.74 7.78
C SER A 20 -10.27 -7.89 8.31
N GLY A 21 -10.73 -8.78 7.42
CA GLY A 21 -11.40 -10.01 7.81
C GLY A 21 -10.46 -11.11 8.31
N ILE A 22 -9.14 -10.93 8.15
CA ILE A 22 -8.14 -11.92 8.57
C ILE A 22 -7.86 -11.74 10.06
N PRO A 23 -7.94 -12.80 10.89
CA PRO A 23 -7.59 -12.71 12.30
C PRO A 23 -6.17 -12.19 12.50
N HIS A 24 -5.95 -11.26 13.42
CA HIS A 24 -4.61 -10.73 13.72
C HIS A 24 -3.62 -11.78 14.26
N THR A 25 -4.11 -12.96 14.65
CA THR A 25 -3.27 -14.11 15.03
C THR A 25 -2.59 -14.77 13.84
N ASP A 26 -3.16 -14.58 12.65
CA ASP A 26 -2.68 -15.20 11.42
C ASP A 26 -1.62 -14.31 10.76
N LYS A 27 -0.67 -14.94 10.07
CA LYS A 27 0.36 -14.23 9.34
C LYS A 27 -0.10 -13.98 7.91
N LEU A 28 -0.23 -12.71 7.55
CA LEU A 28 -0.55 -12.30 6.19
C LEU A 28 0.73 -12.05 5.37
N LEU A 29 0.78 -12.62 4.18
CA LEU A 29 1.80 -12.33 3.18
C LEU A 29 1.13 -11.89 1.88
N LEU A 30 1.20 -10.60 1.59
CA LEU A 30 0.64 -10.01 0.36
C LEU A 30 1.74 -9.91 -0.70
N ILE A 31 1.62 -10.67 -1.79
CA ILE A 31 2.60 -10.72 -2.88
C ILE A 31 1.90 -10.44 -4.20
N GLY A 32 2.57 -9.69 -5.07
CA GLY A 32 2.12 -9.42 -6.43
C GLY A 32 2.81 -8.18 -7.00
N ASP A 33 2.57 -7.93 -8.28
CA ASP A 33 2.97 -6.67 -8.90
C ASP A 33 1.86 -5.62 -8.71
N PHE A 34 2.08 -4.72 -7.75
CA PHE A 34 1.20 -3.57 -7.50
C PHE A 34 1.52 -2.36 -8.40
N ASN A 35 2.53 -2.48 -9.27
CA ASN A 35 3.10 -1.38 -10.04
C ASN A 35 3.41 -0.15 -9.15
N ALA A 36 3.83 -0.44 -7.91
CA ALA A 36 4.06 0.53 -6.85
C ALA A 36 5.55 0.84 -6.77
N ARG A 37 5.88 2.14 -6.74
CA ARG A 37 7.20 2.63 -6.36
C ARG A 37 7.03 3.36 -5.06
N VAL A 38 7.58 2.83 -3.98
CA VAL A 38 7.43 3.39 -2.62
C VAL A 38 8.42 4.52 -2.33
N GLY A 39 9.50 4.61 -3.12
CA GLY A 39 10.50 5.66 -2.97
C GLY A 39 11.38 5.50 -1.73
N ARG A 40 11.88 6.61 -1.20
CA ARG A 40 12.82 6.67 -0.07
C ARG A 40 12.33 7.50 1.13
N ASP A 41 11.08 7.90 1.13
CA ASP A 41 10.51 8.83 2.12
C ASP A 41 10.19 8.12 3.44
N LYS A 42 11.26 7.78 4.17
CA LYS A 42 11.16 7.07 5.44
C LYS A 42 10.50 7.92 6.53
N ASP A 43 10.74 9.23 6.53
CA ASP A 43 10.22 10.09 7.59
C ASP A 43 8.68 10.12 7.58
N LYS A 44 8.08 10.10 6.38
CA LYS A 44 6.63 9.96 6.20
C LYS A 44 6.09 8.56 6.54
N TRP A 45 6.86 7.50 6.28
CA TRP A 45 6.38 6.10 6.32
C TRP A 45 7.17 5.19 7.26
N SER A 46 7.65 5.72 8.38
CA SER A 46 8.65 5.06 9.24
C SER A 46 8.22 3.72 9.85
N LEU A 47 6.91 3.47 9.99
CA LEU A 47 6.36 2.23 10.55
C LEU A 47 6.34 1.07 9.53
N VAL A 48 6.19 1.38 8.25
CA VAL A 48 5.91 0.39 7.20
C VAL A 48 7.03 0.30 6.16
N MET A 49 7.89 1.32 6.07
CA MET A 49 8.94 1.42 5.06
C MET A 49 10.32 1.05 5.61
N GLY A 50 11.04 0.20 4.87
CA GLY A 50 12.43 -0.16 5.14
C GLY A 50 13.43 0.96 4.79
N LYS A 51 14.65 0.85 5.35
CA LYS A 51 15.71 1.90 5.24
C LYS A 51 16.39 2.03 3.87
N HIS A 52 16.10 1.14 2.92
CA HIS A 52 16.80 1.03 1.64
C HIS A 52 15.97 1.47 0.44
N GLY A 53 14.92 2.25 0.68
CA GLY A 53 14.11 2.83 -0.39
C GLY A 53 14.93 3.72 -1.34
N ILE A 54 14.62 3.67 -2.63
CA ILE A 54 15.30 4.45 -3.68
C ILE A 54 14.25 5.14 -4.57
N GLY A 55 14.57 6.35 -5.02
CA GLY A 55 13.73 7.10 -5.95
C GLY A 55 12.55 7.81 -5.29
N LYS A 56 11.57 8.18 -6.12
CA LYS A 56 10.35 8.89 -5.68
C LYS A 56 9.17 7.92 -5.60
N CYS A 57 8.31 8.15 -4.62
CA CYS A 57 7.04 7.45 -4.52
C CYS A 57 6.16 7.80 -5.74
N ASN A 58 5.45 6.83 -6.32
CA ASN A 58 4.38 7.07 -7.30
C ASN A 58 3.01 6.92 -6.61
N SER A 59 1.92 7.30 -7.29
CA SER A 59 0.57 7.25 -6.68
C SER A 59 0.19 5.85 -6.21
N ASN A 60 0.54 4.80 -6.95
CA ASN A 60 0.31 3.42 -6.51
C ASN A 60 1.11 3.08 -5.23
N GLY A 61 2.33 3.58 -5.09
CA GLY A 61 3.14 3.44 -3.90
C GLY A 61 2.53 4.13 -2.69
N GLU A 62 1.91 5.30 -2.86
CA GLU A 62 1.20 5.98 -1.78
C GLU A 62 -0.01 5.17 -1.29
N PHE A 63 -0.83 4.65 -2.21
CA PHE A 63 -1.95 3.78 -1.85
C PHE A 63 -1.48 2.49 -1.15
N LEU A 64 -0.40 1.86 -1.63
CA LEU A 64 0.13 0.64 -1.02
C LEU A 64 0.70 0.90 0.40
N LEU A 65 1.39 2.01 0.60
CA LEU A 65 1.92 2.40 1.92
C LEU A 65 0.81 2.78 2.89
N ALA A 66 -0.25 3.45 2.41
CA ALA A 66 -1.44 3.74 3.20
C ALA A 66 -2.13 2.45 3.66
N LEU A 67 -2.42 1.53 2.73
CA LEU A 67 -2.98 0.21 3.05
C LEU A 67 -2.12 -0.52 4.10
N SER A 68 -0.80 -0.54 3.93
CA SER A 68 0.13 -1.22 4.83
C SER A 68 0.19 -0.60 6.23
N THR A 69 -0.28 0.63 6.40
CA THR A 69 -0.34 1.32 7.69
C THR A 69 -1.65 1.02 8.43
N GLU A 70 -2.70 0.63 7.71
CA GLU A 70 -4.05 0.40 8.24
C GLU A 70 -4.31 -1.06 8.64
N ILE A 71 -3.53 -2.02 8.12
CA ILE A 71 -3.71 -3.47 8.33
C ILE A 71 -2.82 -4.06 9.43
#